data_AF-Q5MPM9-F1
#
_entry.id   AF-Q5MPM9-F1
#
_cell.length_a   1.000
_cell.length_b   1.000
_cell.length_c   1.000
_cell.angle_alpha   90.00
_cell.angle_beta   90.00
_cell.angle_gamma   90.00
#
_symmetry.space_group_name_H-M   'P 1'
#
loop_
_entity.id
_entity.type
_entity.pdbx_description
1 polymer ?
#
loop_
_entity_poly.entity_id
_entity_poly.type
_entity_poly.pdbx_seq_one_letter_code
_entity_poly.pdbx_strand_id
1 'polypeptide(L)'
;MIEFEKPNIHNIEEDARYGKFVIEPLERGYGTTLGNSLRRILLSSLPGAAVNTVQIDGVVHEFSTVDGVVEDVTQIILNLKKVVLAIDSDDERSLEIDVQE
;
A
#
# COMPACT_ATOMS: atom_id res chain seq x y z
N MET A 1 33.58 -17.11 24.08
CA MET A 1 32.62 -17.04 22.96
C MET A 1 31.27 -16.73 23.61
N ILE A 2 30.65 -15.60 23.28
CA ILE A 2 29.31 -15.30 23.81
C ILE A 2 28.36 -16.32 23.16
N GLU A 3 27.57 -16.99 23.98
CA GLU A 3 26.62 -18.01 23.51
C GLU A 3 25.49 -17.28 22.77
N PHE A 4 25.28 -17.64 21.51
CA PHE A 4 24.25 -17.02 20.69
C PHE A 4 22.89 -17.63 21.06
N GLU A 5 22.06 -16.86 21.76
CA GLU A 5 20.69 -17.28 22.05
C GLU A 5 19.84 -17.23 20.79
N LYS A 6 19.09 -18.30 20.52
CA LYS A 6 18.20 -18.36 19.37
C LYS A 6 17.05 -17.35 19.55
N PRO A 7 16.87 -16.40 18.61
CA PRO A 7 15.76 -15.46 18.70
C PRO A 7 14.42 -16.15 18.50
N ASN A 8 13.42 -15.71 19.26
CA ASN A 8 12.02 -16.09 19.12
C ASN A 8 11.22 -14.94 18.50
N ILE A 9 10.15 -15.28 17.78
CA ILE A 9 9.23 -14.32 17.19
C ILE A 9 7.88 -14.47 17.88
N HIS A 10 7.42 -13.40 18.52
CA HIS A 10 6.15 -13.35 19.22
C HIS A 10 5.18 -12.44 18.47
N ASN A 11 3.95 -12.91 18.30
CA ASN A 11 2.84 -12.08 17.84
C ASN A 11 2.21 -11.40 19.06
N ILE A 12 2.12 -10.08 19.03
CA ILE A 12 1.56 -9.26 20.13
C ILE A 12 0.13 -8.84 19.81
N GLU A 13 -0.17 -8.60 18.54
CA GLU A 13 -1.46 -8.12 18.06
C GLU A 13 -1.57 -8.50 16.59
N GLU A 14 -2.71 -9.08 16.20
CA GLU A 14 -3.01 -9.41 14.82
C GLU A 14 -4.50 -9.22 14.57
N ASP A 15 -4.81 -8.40 13.58
CA ASP A 15 -6.11 -8.30 12.97
C ASP A 15 -5.98 -8.53 11.45
N ALA A 16 -7.10 -8.43 10.71
CA ALA A 16 -7.11 -8.70 9.29
C ALA A 16 -6.25 -7.74 8.42
N ARG A 17 -5.80 -6.61 8.97
CA ARG A 17 -5.08 -5.53 8.25
C ARG A 17 -3.80 -5.07 8.98
N TYR A 18 -3.59 -5.46 10.23
CA TYR A 18 -2.47 -5.03 11.06
C TYR A 18 -1.89 -6.21 11.84
N GLY A 19 -0.55 -6.24 11.94
CA GLY A 19 0.17 -7.23 12.72
C GLY A 19 1.36 -6.59 13.45
N LYS A 20 1.54 -6.93 14.73
CA LYS A 20 2.65 -6.47 15.56
C LYS A 20 3.46 -7.66 16.07
N PHE A 21 4.73 -7.67 15.71
CA PHE A 21 5.66 -8.76 16.03
C PHE A 21 6.83 -8.26 16.88
N VAL A 22 7.25 -9.07 17.84
CA VAL A 22 8.44 -8.85 18.67
C VAL A 22 9.44 -9.97 18.41
N ILE A 23 10.70 -9.60 18.15
CA ILE A 23 11.80 -10.54 17.91
C ILE A 23 12.83 -10.35 19.00
N GLU A 24 13.01 -11.36 19.84
CA GLU A 24 13.93 -11.31 20.97
C GLU A 24 14.43 -12.71 21.40
N PRO A 25 15.61 -12.81 22.04
CA PRO A 25 16.60 -11.75 22.23
C PRO A 25 17.43 -11.52 20.96
N LEU A 26 17.93 -10.29 20.80
CA LEU A 26 18.84 -9.92 19.71
C LEU A 26 20.09 -9.28 20.29
N GLU A 27 21.24 -9.59 19.71
CA GLU A 27 22.49 -8.90 20.03
C GLU A 27 22.40 -7.41 19.69
N ARG A 28 23.21 -6.61 20.40
CA ARG A 28 23.28 -5.16 20.17
C ARG A 28 23.58 -4.87 18.70
N GLY A 29 22.70 -4.09 18.07
CA GLY A 29 22.82 -3.69 16.66
C GLY A 29 22.03 -4.56 15.68
N TYR A 30 21.74 -5.83 16.01
CA TYR A 30 20.98 -6.73 15.12
C TYR A 30 19.54 -6.27 14.95
N GLY A 31 18.93 -5.68 15.99
CA GLY A 31 17.60 -5.07 15.88
C GLY A 31 17.53 -4.01 14.78
N THR A 32 18.52 -3.14 14.66
CA THR A 32 18.58 -2.11 13.60
C THR A 32 18.82 -2.74 12.23
N THR A 33 19.75 -3.70 12.13
CA THR A 33 20.07 -4.38 10.87
C THR A 33 18.86 -5.13 10.31
N LEU A 34 18.18 -5.92 11.14
CA LEU A 34 16.97 -6.65 10.75
C LEU A 34 15.79 -5.72 10.53
N GLY A 35 15.53 -4.78 11.45
CA GLY A 35 14.39 -3.87 11.39
C GLY A 35 14.40 -2.99 10.13
N ASN A 36 15.55 -2.41 9.78
CA ASN A 36 15.67 -1.60 8.57
C ASN A 36 15.47 -2.45 7.30
N SER A 37 16.01 -3.66 7.29
CA SER A 37 15.89 -4.57 6.14
C SER A 37 14.45 -5.03 5.95
N LEU A 38 13.78 -5.48 7.01
CA LEU A 38 12.38 -5.90 7.00
C LEU A 38 11.45 -4.75 6.61
N ARG A 39 11.64 -3.55 7.17
CA ARG A 39 10.87 -2.35 6.80
C ARG A 39 10.95 -2.07 5.30
N ARG A 40 12.15 -2.16 4.71
CA ARG A 40 12.32 -1.92 3.26
C ARG A 40 11.60 -2.99 2.44
N ILE A 41 11.79 -4.27 2.77
CA ILE A 41 11.15 -5.37 2.06
C ILE A 41 9.61 -5.22 2.09
N LEU A 42 9.04 -4.95 3.26
CA LEU A 42 7.60 -4.81 3.44
C LEU A 42 7.02 -3.61 2.68
N LEU A 43 7.77 -2.51 2.54
CA LEU A 43 7.28 -1.29 1.88
C LEU A 43 7.52 -1.26 0.36
N SER A 44 8.54 -1.95 -0.15
CA SER A 44 8.96 -1.79 -1.56
C SER A 44 9.05 -3.05 -2.39
N SER A 45 8.91 -4.23 -1.79
CA SER A 45 9.17 -5.50 -2.48
C SER A 45 7.97 -6.45 -2.50
N LEU A 46 6.86 -6.06 -1.88
CA LEU A 46 5.62 -6.83 -1.99
C LEU A 46 4.91 -6.49 -3.30
N PRO A 47 4.51 -7.49 -4.10
CA PRO A 47 3.72 -7.27 -5.29
C PRO A 47 2.34 -6.72 -4.91
N GLY A 48 1.82 -5.82 -5.74
CA GLY A 48 0.50 -5.22 -5.55
C GLY A 48 0.05 -4.48 -6.80
N ALA A 49 -1.21 -4.11 -6.85
CA ALA A 49 -1.81 -3.34 -7.93
C ALA A 49 -2.23 -1.95 -7.45
N ALA A 50 -2.10 -0.95 -8.32
CA ALA A 50 -2.53 0.41 -8.07
C ALA A 50 -2.97 1.07 -9.38
N VAL A 51 -3.84 2.08 -9.26
CA VAL A 51 -4.25 2.90 -10.41
C VAL A 51 -3.06 3.75 -10.87
N ASN A 52 -2.62 3.55 -12.12
CA ASN A 52 -1.49 4.27 -12.72
C ASN A 52 -1.94 5.49 -13.55
N THR A 53 -3.08 5.38 -14.24
CA THR A 53 -3.60 6.36 -15.19
C THR A 53 -5.11 6.53 -14.97
N VAL A 54 -5.60 7.75 -15.12
CA VAL A 54 -7.03 8.08 -15.02
C VAL A 54 -7.39 8.99 -16.19
N GLN A 55 -8.48 8.66 -16.88
CA GLN A 55 -9.12 9.50 -17.88
C GLN A 55 -10.54 9.78 -17.41
N ILE A 56 -10.96 11.05 -17.45
CA ILE A 56 -12.31 11.48 -17.09
C ILE A 56 -12.87 12.24 -18.29
N ASP A 57 -14.04 11.84 -18.74
CA ASP A 57 -14.66 12.46 -19.90
C ASP A 57 -15.09 13.91 -19.61
N GLY A 58 -14.89 14.77 -20.60
CA GLY A 58 -15.15 16.22 -20.47
C GLY A 58 -14.11 16.99 -19.66
N VAL A 59 -13.12 16.33 -19.05
CA VAL A 59 -12.05 16.96 -18.27
C VAL A 59 -10.79 17.12 -19.11
N VAL A 60 -10.30 18.35 -19.22
CA VAL A 60 -9.08 18.67 -19.98
C VAL A 60 -7.82 18.60 -19.11
N HIS A 61 -7.93 18.95 -17.82
CA HIS A 61 -6.82 18.96 -16.87
C HIS A 61 -7.28 18.68 -15.43
N GLU A 62 -6.34 18.28 -14.57
CA GLU A 62 -6.56 17.81 -13.20
C GLU A 62 -7.10 18.87 -12.22
N PHE A 63 -6.97 20.15 -12.56
CA PHE A 63 -7.47 21.27 -11.76
C PHE A 63 -8.87 21.75 -12.14
N SER A 64 -9.62 20.96 -12.92
CA SER A 64 -10.98 21.31 -13.33
C SER A 64 -12.03 20.68 -12.42
N THR A 65 -13.27 21.13 -12.58
CA THR A 65 -14.46 20.57 -11.92
C THR A 65 -15.23 19.70 -12.90
N VAL A 66 -15.92 18.68 -12.40
CA VAL A 66 -16.83 17.85 -13.20
C VAL A 66 -18.26 18.32 -12.96
N ASP A 67 -19.00 18.59 -14.04
CA ASP A 67 -20.39 19.02 -13.92
C ASP A 67 -21.24 17.90 -13.31
N GLY A 68 -22.16 18.25 -12.40
CA GLY A 68 -22.97 17.28 -11.66
C GLY A 68 -22.26 16.52 -10.54
N VAL A 69 -20.97 16.76 -10.30
CA VAL A 69 -20.20 16.13 -9.20
C VAL A 69 -19.85 17.15 -8.12
N VAL A 70 -19.93 16.74 -6.86
CA VAL A 70 -19.64 17.62 -5.71
C VAL A 70 -18.14 17.85 -5.55
N GLU A 71 -17.33 16.82 -5.75
CA GLU A 71 -15.88 16.86 -5.69
C GLU A 71 -15.22 17.40 -6.97
N ASP A 72 -14.08 18.08 -6.81
CA ASP A 72 -13.21 18.42 -7.94
C ASP A 72 -12.37 17.22 -8.42
N VAL A 73 -11.74 17.37 -9.60
CA VAL A 73 -10.94 16.28 -10.20
C VAL A 73 -9.76 15.89 -9.32
N THR A 74 -9.14 16.83 -8.60
CA THR A 74 -8.00 16.53 -7.72
C THR A 74 -8.44 15.65 -6.55
N GLN A 75 -9.60 15.93 -5.97
CA GLN A 75 -10.18 15.15 -4.89
C GLN A 75 -10.57 13.75 -5.36
N ILE A 76 -11.11 13.62 -6.58
CA ILE A 76 -11.37 12.32 -7.23
C ILE A 76 -10.06 11.53 -7.36
N ILE A 77 -8.99 12.14 -7.90
CA ILE A 77 -7.67 11.50 -8.05
C ILE A 77 -7.12 11.05 -6.69
N LEU A 78 -7.23 11.88 -5.64
CA LEU A 78 -6.78 11.52 -4.29
C LEU A 78 -7.58 10.36 -3.68
N ASN A 79 -8.86 10.26 -4.00
CA ASN A 79 -9.69 9.15 -3.57
C ASN A 79 -9.34 7.87 -4.35
N LEU A 80 -9.11 7.96 -5.67
CA LEU A 80 -8.65 6.83 -6.49
C LEU A 80 -7.31 6.27 -6.01
N LYS A 81 -6.37 7.12 -5.57
CA LYS A 81 -5.08 6.67 -4.99
C LYS A 81 -5.22 5.86 -3.70
N LYS A 82 -6.36 5.93 -3.01
CA LYS A 82 -6.62 5.16 -1.77
C LYS A 82 -7.30 3.81 -2.05
N VAL A 83 -7.75 3.57 -3.28
CA VAL A 83 -8.43 2.33 -3.65
C VAL A 83 -7.43 1.17 -3.58
N VAL A 84 -7.80 0.11 -2.87
CA VAL A 84 -7.02 -1.12 -2.75
C VAL A 84 -7.51 -2.10 -3.82
N LEU A 85 -6.62 -2.51 -4.71
CA LEU A 85 -6.90 -3.41 -5.83
C LEU A 85 -6.02 -4.66 -5.73
N ALA A 86 -6.53 -5.77 -6.25
CA ALA A 86 -5.76 -6.98 -6.51
C ALA A 86 -6.04 -7.41 -7.95
N ILE A 87 -4.99 -7.81 -8.67
CA ILE A 87 -5.05 -8.27 -10.05
C ILE A 87 -4.27 -9.58 -10.10
N ASP A 88 -4.89 -10.65 -10.64
CA ASP A 88 -4.27 -11.98 -10.73
C ASP A 88 -3.35 -12.14 -11.96
N SER A 89 -3.20 -11.08 -12.76
CA SER A 89 -2.34 -11.02 -13.94
C SER A 89 -1.30 -9.91 -13.81
N ASP A 90 -0.11 -10.14 -14.37
CA ASP A 90 0.95 -9.13 -14.46
C ASP A 90 0.71 -8.07 -15.55
N ASP A 91 -0.34 -8.25 -16.36
CA ASP A 91 -0.72 -7.35 -17.44
C ASP A 91 -1.50 -6.12 -16.92
N GLU A 92 -1.32 -4.99 -17.59
CA GLU A 92 -2.14 -3.79 -17.39
C GLU A 92 -3.60 -4.04 -17.75
N ARG A 93 -4.52 -3.51 -16.94
CA ARG A 93 -5.97 -3.62 -17.13
C ARG A 93 -6.62 -2.25 -17.08
N SER A 94 -7.47 -1.97 -18.05
CA SER A 94 -8.33 -0.79 -18.06
C SER A 94 -9.68 -1.13 -17.42
N LEU A 95 -10.15 -0.26 -16.53
CA LEU A 95 -11.44 -0.34 -15.88
C LEU A 95 -12.25 0.89 -16.29
N GLU A 96 -13.54 0.71 -16.54
CA GLU A 96 -14.47 1.78 -16.90
C GLU A 96 -15.60 1.82 -15.88
N ILE A 97 -15.97 3.02 -15.45
CA ILE A 97 -17.09 3.26 -14.55
C ILE A 97 -17.98 4.28 -15.24
N ASP A 98 -19.20 3.86 -15.58
CA ASP A 98 -20.27 4.73 -16.07
C ASP A 98 -21.36 4.81 -15.00
N VAL A 99 -21.71 6.03 -14.61
CA VAL A 99 -22.74 6.29 -13.59
C VAL A 99 -23.93 6.90 -14.30
N GLN A 100 -25.02 6.12 -14.37
CA GLN A 100 -26.30 6.58 -14.90
C GLN A 100 -27.08 7.30 -13.78
N GLU A 101 -27.73 8.42 -14.11
CA GLU A 101 -28.66 9.14 -13.23
C GLU A 101 -29.84 8.27 -12.77
#